data_AF-A0A3C0SLG7-F1
#
_entry.id   AF-A0A3C0SLG7-F1
#
_cell.length_a   1.000
_cell.length_b   1.000
_cell.length_c   1.000
_cell.angle_alpha   90.00
_cell.angle_beta   90.00
_cell.angle_gamma   90.00
#
_symmetry.space_group_name_H-M   'P 1'
#
loop_
_entity.id
_entity.type
_entity.pdbx_description
1 polymer ?
#
loop_
_entity_poly.entity_id
_entity_poly.type
_entity_poly.pdbx_seq_one_letter_code
_entity_poly.pdbx_strand_id
1 'polypeptide(L)'
;MNEIDKSLSIKEQAMQAHSLRNKYRDQARKLMADRKLAEELNTNNSNLPFEYYENKYLNEGYNDNELYKKIIIMSTKTNRIVNQSLGII
;
A
#
# COMPACT_ATOMS: atom_id res chain seq x y z
N MET A 1 4.30 13.19 -10.89
CA MET A 1 4.61 12.10 -9.93
C MET A 1 4.04 12.57 -8.60
N ASN A 2 3.08 11.85 -7.99
CA ASN A 2 2.60 12.28 -6.68
C ASN A 2 3.65 11.85 -5.65
N GLU A 3 4.54 12.78 -5.31
CA GLU A 3 5.62 12.56 -4.36
C GLU A 3 5.08 12.68 -2.93
N ILE A 4 5.64 11.91 -2.01
CA ILE A 4 5.38 12.05 -0.57
C ILE A 4 6.09 13.32 -0.10
N ASP A 5 5.37 14.23 0.56
CA ASP A 5 5.94 15.46 1.09
C ASP A 5 6.82 15.17 2.32
N LYS A 6 8.14 15.21 2.10
CA LYS A 6 9.14 14.90 3.13
C LYS A 6 9.30 15.99 4.19
N SER A 7 8.67 17.15 4.01
CA SER A 7 8.70 18.23 5.01
C SER A 7 7.73 18.01 6.17
N LEU A 8 6.74 17.13 5.98
CA LEU A 8 5.74 16.79 6.99
C LEU A 8 6.25 15.77 8.02
N SER A 9 5.46 15.54 9.07
CA SER A 9 5.75 14.49 10.05
C SER A 9 5.78 13.11 9.40
N ILE A 10 6.48 12.15 10.02
CA ILE A 10 6.57 10.78 9.49
C ILE A 10 5.20 10.10 9.40
N LYS A 11 4.27 10.45 10.30
CA LYS A 11 2.89 9.95 10.27
C LYS A 11 2.15 10.46 9.03
N GLU A 12 2.23 11.76 8.77
CA GLU A 12 1.60 12.37 7.59
C GLU A 12 2.20 11.80 6.30
N GLN A 13 3.52 11.62 6.25
CA GLN A 13 4.20 10.94 5.14
C GLN A 13 3.67 9.51 4.94
N ALA A 14 3.46 8.75 6.03
CA ALA A 14 2.90 7.40 5.97
C ALA A 14 1.45 7.39 5.48
N MET A 15 0.62 8.35 5.91
CA MET A 15 -0.75 8.51 5.44
C MET A 15 -0.79 8.82 3.94
N GLN A 16 0.09 9.70 3.46
CA GLN A 16 0.23 9.97 2.03
C GLN A 16 0.63 8.71 1.24
N ALA A 17 1.64 7.98 1.71
CA ALA A 17 2.10 6.75 1.07
C ALA A 17 0.98 5.70 0.96
N HIS A 18 0.24 5.48 2.06
CA HIS A 18 -0.89 4.55 2.12
C HIS A 18 -2.01 4.96 1.15
N SER A 19 -2.40 6.24 1.17
CA SER A 19 -3.43 6.78 0.28
C SER A 19 -3.05 6.64 -1.20
N LEU A 20 -1.80 6.97 -1.55
CA LEU A 20 -1.30 6.83 -2.92
C LEU A 20 -1.31 5.38 -3.39
N ARG A 21 -0.83 4.44 -2.56
CA ARG A 21 -0.88 3.00 -2.88
C ARG A 21 -2.30 2.55 -3.16
N ASN A 22 -3.24 2.91 -2.29
CA ASN A 22 -4.63 2.51 -2.40
C ASN A 22 -5.26 3.08 -3.69
N LYS A 23 -5.01 4.37 -3.98
CA LYS A 23 -5.42 5.03 -5.22
C LYS A 23 -4.89 4.30 -6.45
N TYR A 24 -3.59 4.02 -6.50
CA TYR A 24 -2.97 3.39 -7.67
C TYR A 24 -3.45 1.95 -7.86
N ARG A 25 -3.64 1.20 -6.77
CA ARG A 25 -4.18 -0.15 -6.81
C ARG A 25 -5.60 -0.18 -7.36
N ASP A 26 -6.45 0.75 -6.93
CA ASP A 26 -7.83 0.84 -7.42
C ASP A 26 -7.88 1.28 -8.89
N GLN A 27 -7.02 2.23 -9.29
CA GLN A 27 -6.85 2.62 -10.69
C GLN A 27 -6.39 1.44 -11.56
N ALA A 28 -5.38 0.68 -11.10
CA ALA A 28 -4.89 -0.48 -11.82
C ALA A 28 -6.00 -1.52 -12.04
N ARG A 29 -6.78 -1.85 -11.00
CA ARG A 29 -7.90 -2.82 -11.11
C ARG A 29 -9.03 -2.35 -12.00
N LYS A 30 -9.27 -1.04 -12.09
CA LYS A 30 -10.21 -0.46 -13.06
C LYS A 30 -9.74 -0.66 -14.51
N LEU A 31 -8.43 -0.65 -14.73
CA LEU A 31 -7.80 -0.80 -16.05
C LEU A 31 -7.52 -2.26 -16.44
N MET A 32 -7.67 -3.23 -15.52
CA MET A 32 -7.49 -4.65 -15.83
C MET A 32 -8.50 -5.11 -16.89
N ALA A 33 -7.98 -5.73 -17.96
CA ALA A 33 -8.77 -6.37 -19.01
C ALA A 33 -9.52 -7.61 -18.50
N ASP A 34 -8.88 -8.40 -17.63
CA ASP A 34 -9.54 -9.50 -16.92
C ASP A 34 -10.42 -8.95 -15.79
N ARG A 35 -11.71 -8.79 -16.09
CA ARG A 35 -12.70 -8.24 -15.15
C ARG A 35 -13.01 -9.19 -14.01
N LYS A 36 -13.00 -10.52 -14.25
CA LYS A 36 -13.29 -11.52 -13.22
C LYS A 36 -12.20 -11.49 -12.15
N LEU A 37 -10.94 -11.51 -12.56
CA LEU A 37 -9.82 -11.39 -11.63
C LEU A 37 -9.85 -10.04 -10.87
N ALA A 38 -10.19 -8.94 -11.54
CA ALA A 38 -10.31 -7.64 -10.89
C ALA A 38 -11.36 -7.63 -9.76
N GLU A 39 -12.51 -8.29 -9.97
CA GLU A 39 -13.56 -8.45 -8.96
C GLU A 39 -13.11 -9.34 -7.79
N GLU A 40 -12.50 -10.50 -8.08
CA GLU A 40 -11.92 -11.37 -7.05
C GLU A 40 -10.90 -10.62 -6.17
N LEU A 41 -10.04 -9.81 -6.79
CA LEU A 41 -9.08 -8.98 -6.08
C LEU A 41 -9.74 -7.87 -5.26
N ASN A 42 -10.85 -7.29 -5.72
CA ASN A 42 -11.59 -6.28 -4.96
C ASN A 42 -12.23 -6.86 -3.70
N THR A 43 -12.77 -8.08 -3.80
CA THR A 43 -13.41 -8.77 -2.67
C THR A 43 -12.38 -9.31 -1.68
N ASN A 44 -11.39 -10.07 -2.17
CA ASN A 44 -10.49 -10.84 -1.30
C ASN A 44 -9.26 -10.05 -0.85
N ASN A 45 -8.85 -9.06 -1.63
CA ASN A 45 -7.68 -8.24 -1.36
C ASN A 45 -8.09 -6.77 -1.31
N SER A 46 -8.99 -6.39 -0.40
CA SER A 46 -9.51 -5.02 -0.27
C SER A 46 -8.49 -4.04 0.34
N ASN A 47 -8.75 -2.72 0.25
CA ASN A 47 -7.91 -1.71 0.89
C ASN A 47 -8.30 -1.66 2.37
N LEU A 48 -7.34 -1.86 3.27
CA LEU A 48 -7.57 -1.77 4.71
C LEU A 48 -7.34 -0.32 5.19
N PRO A 49 -8.07 0.12 6.24
CA PRO A 49 -7.91 1.45 6.82
C PRO A 49 -6.48 1.67 7.35
N PHE A 50 -6.07 2.92 7.52
CA PHE A 50 -4.70 3.24 7.94
C PHE A 50 -4.41 2.67 9.34
N GLU A 51 -5.39 2.78 10.23
CA GLU A 51 -5.38 2.33 11.62
C GLU A 51 -5.16 0.81 11.73
N TYR A 52 -5.60 0.05 10.72
CA TYR A 52 -5.29 -1.39 10.66
C TYR A 52 -3.77 -1.61 10.62
N TYR A 53 -3.04 -0.82 9.83
CA TYR A 53 -1.59 -0.95 9.70
C TYR A 53 -0.87 -0.38 10.93
N GLU A 54 -1.40 0.68 11.56
CA GLU A 54 -0.89 1.13 12.85
C GLU A 54 -0.97 0.00 13.88
N ASN A 55 -2.16 -0.58 14.08
CA ASN A 55 -2.36 -1.67 15.04
C ASN A 55 -1.52 -2.91 14.70
N LYS A 56 -1.44 -3.28 13.42
CA LYS A 56 -0.64 -4.41 12.96
C LYS A 56 0.82 -4.23 13.36
N TYR A 57 1.45 -3.11 13.01
CA TYR A 57 2.87 -2.92 13.27
C TYR A 57 3.16 -2.62 14.73
N LEU A 58 2.23 -2.00 15.45
CA LEU A 58 2.31 -1.90 16.91
C LEU A 58 2.37 -3.29 17.57
N ASN A 59 1.49 -4.20 17.14
CA ASN A 59 1.47 -5.58 17.64
C ASN A 59 2.70 -6.41 17.20
N GLU A 60 3.35 -6.05 16.11
CA GLU A 60 4.65 -6.62 15.68
C GLU A 60 5.85 -6.02 16.44
N GLY A 61 5.62 -5.08 17.36
CA GLY A 61 6.65 -4.48 18.22
C GLY A 61 7.29 -3.19 17.68
N TYR A 62 6.81 -2.66 16.55
CA TYR A 62 7.25 -1.35 16.05
C TYR A 62 6.57 -0.24 16.85
N ASN A 63 7.32 0.82 17.20
CA ASN A 63 6.80 1.96 17.94
C ASN A 63 7.18 3.30 17.25
N ASP A 64 6.51 4.37 17.66
CA ASP A 64 6.76 5.76 17.25
C ASP A 64 7.07 5.90 15.75
N ASN A 65 8.24 6.46 15.43
CA ASN A 65 8.66 6.72 14.06
C ASN A 65 8.97 5.44 13.27
N GLU A 66 9.37 4.35 13.92
CA GLU A 66 9.70 3.08 13.24
C GLU A 66 8.47 2.44 12.64
N LEU A 67 7.34 2.51 13.34
CA LEU A 67 6.04 2.07 12.87
C LEU A 67 5.65 2.80 11.57
N TYR A 68 5.75 4.13 11.55
CA TYR A 68 5.38 4.90 10.36
C TYR A 68 6.36 4.70 9.19
N LYS A 69 7.67 4.58 9.48
CA LYS A 69 8.67 4.18 8.48
C LYS A 69 8.34 2.82 7.87
N LYS A 70 7.89 1.86 8.68
CA LYS A 70 7.46 0.53 8.21
C LYS A 70 6.26 0.64 7.27
N ILE A 71 5.27 1.48 7.59
CA ILE A 71 4.12 1.73 6.71
C ILE A 71 4.56 2.34 5.38
N ILE A 72 5.48 3.30 5.37
CA ILE A 72 6.01 3.92 4.13
C ILE A 72 6.71 2.87 3.26
N ILE A 73 7.61 2.08 3.84
CA ILE A 73 8.33 1.00 3.13
C ILE A 73 7.34 0.01 2.53
N MET A 74 6.35 -0.43 3.30
CA MET A 74 5.39 -1.42 2.84
C MET A 74 4.38 -0.85 1.84
N SER A 75 4.11 0.46 1.89
CA SER A 75 3.26 1.15 0.92
C SER A 75 3.93 1.36 -0.43
N THR A 76 5.27 1.46 -0.44
CA THR A 76 6.07 1.68 -1.66
C THR A 76 6.66 0.41 -2.25
N LYS A 77 6.59 -0.71 -1.52
CA LYS A 77 7.11 -2.01 -1.96
C LYS A 77 6.27 -2.59 -3.10
N THR A 78 6.94 -2.97 -4.18
CA THR A 78 6.33 -3.73 -5.29
C THR A 78 6.01 -5.16 -4.86
N ASN A 79 4.95 -5.73 -5.43
CA ASN A 79 4.62 -7.13 -5.19
C ASN A 79 5.46 -8.03 -6.11
N ARG A 80 6.55 -8.57 -5.57
CA ARG A 80 7.51 -9.40 -6.32
C ARG A 80 6.87 -10.64 -6.93
N ILE A 81 5.92 -11.28 -6.24
CA ILE A 81 5.24 -12.48 -6.73
C ILE A 81 4.38 -12.13 -7.95
N VAL A 82 3.65 -11.01 -7.88
CA VAL A 82 2.85 -10.53 -9.01
C VAL A 82 3.75 -10.15 -10.18
N ASN A 83 4.84 -9.40 -9.94
CA ASN A 83 5.81 -9.06 -10.98
C ASN A 83 6.36 -10.31 -11.68
N GLN A 84 6.76 -11.34 -10.91
CA GLN A 84 7.22 -12.62 -11.46
C GLN A 84 6.16 -13.31 -12.31
N SER A 85 4.91 -13.36 -11.84
CA SER A 85 3.80 -13.97 -12.60
C SER A 85 3.48 -13.25 -13.92
N LEU A 86 3.81 -11.97 -14.00
CA LEU A 86 3.61 -11.12 -15.18
C LEU A 86 4.88 -10.99 -16.05
N GLY A 87 5.99 -11.65 -15.69
CA GLY A 87 7.26 -11.56 -16.41
C GLY A 87 7.96 -10.19 -16.30
N ILE A 88 7.61 -9.38 -15.30
CA ILE A 88 8.20 -8.07 -15.04
C ILE A 88 9.44 -8.27 -14.15
N ILE A 89 10.63 -8.01 -14.69
CA ILE A 89 11.94 -8.14 -14.00
C ILE A 89 12.22 -6.91 -13.16
#